data_AF-A0A945JXX3-F1
#
_entry.id   AF-A0A945JXX3-F1
#
_cell.length_a   1.000
_cell.length_b   1.000
_cell.length_c   1.000
_cell.angle_alpha   90.00
_cell.angle_beta   90.00
_cell.angle_gamma   90.00
#
_symmetry.space_group_name_H-M   'P 1'
#
loop_
_entity.id
_entity.type
_entity.pdbx_description
1 polymer ?
#
loop_
_entity_poly.entity_id
_entity_poly.type
_entity_poly.pdbx_seq_one_letter_code
_entity_poly.pdbx_strand_id
1 'polypeptide(L)'
;MNVPRIVGFVMLITTLMVGIGSNLSSMTDPGSLVLVVGGILGMLLLGRHNIGGMITAVFSDNADETTVRQAIEGYKMGRYYSMAAAAVALGIGSIVVLKNLNDPGSIGPGLAIALLSTLYALLLGFVLFPGLQSGLENRLPEPVPVDERLVPGALLALVFCTVMTVAVFGVLTASFTAG
;
A
#
# COMPACT_ATOMS: atom_id res chain seq x y z
N MET A 1 -23.59 -10.42 -0.86
CA MET A 1 -22.17 -10.42 -1.29
C MET A 1 -22.11 -10.75 -2.79
N ASN A 2 -21.48 -9.91 -3.62
CA ASN A 2 -21.55 -10.02 -5.09
C ASN A 2 -20.65 -11.15 -5.61
N VAL A 3 -21.25 -12.23 -6.11
CA VAL A 3 -20.57 -13.43 -6.63
C VAL A 3 -19.42 -13.11 -7.61
N PRO A 4 -19.55 -12.17 -8.57
CA PRO A 4 -18.46 -11.86 -9.50
C PRO A 4 -17.20 -11.32 -8.84
N ARG A 5 -17.32 -10.56 -7.74
CA ARG A 5 -16.18 -9.99 -7.02
C ARG A 5 -15.40 -11.04 -6.25
N ILE A 6 -16.12 -11.95 -5.58
CA ILE A 6 -15.51 -13.05 -4.83
C ILE A 6 -14.77 -13.96 -5.81
N VAL A 7 -15.41 -14.31 -6.94
CA VAL A 7 -14.79 -15.14 -7.98
C VAL A 7 -13.54 -14.47 -8.56
N GLY A 8 -13.60 -13.17 -8.86
CA GLY A 8 -12.44 -12.41 -9.33
C GLY A 8 -11.29 -12.38 -8.33
N PHE A 9 -11.58 -12.13 -7.05
CA PHE A 9 -10.57 -12.12 -5.99
C PHE A 9 -9.93 -13.50 -5.79
N VAL A 10 -10.73 -14.56 -5.74
CA VAL A 10 -10.25 -15.94 -5.61
C VAL A 10 -9.41 -16.34 -6.82
N MET A 11 -9.83 -15.99 -8.05
CA MET A 11 -9.07 -16.29 -9.26
C MET A 11 -7.73 -15.56 -9.29
N LEU A 12 -7.70 -14.30 -8.88
CA LEU A 12 -6.46 -13.52 -8.81
C LEU A 12 -5.50 -14.10 -7.76
N ILE A 13 -5.98 -14.40 -6.56
CA ILE A 13 -5.15 -15.02 -5.51
C ILE A 13 -4.66 -16.41 -5.96
N THR A 14 -5.51 -17.22 -6.58
CA THR A 14 -5.13 -18.54 -7.10
C THR A 14 -4.05 -18.42 -8.17
N THR A 15 -4.19 -17.48 -9.10
CA THR A 15 -3.20 -17.23 -10.16
C THR A 15 -1.87 -16.79 -9.59
N LEU A 16 -1.88 -15.91 -8.57
CA LEU A 16 -0.67 -15.50 -7.87
C LEU A 16 -0.02 -16.67 -7.14
N MET A 17 -0.79 -17.48 -6.39
CA MET A 17 -0.28 -18.65 -5.67
C MET A 17 0.35 -19.67 -6.63
N VAL A 18 -0.29 -19.95 -7.77
CA VAL A 18 0.25 -20.84 -8.81
C VAL A 18 1.51 -20.24 -9.44
N GLY A 19 1.52 -18.93 -9.72
CA GLY A 19 2.68 -18.25 -10.30
C GLY A 19 3.90 -18.20 -9.37
N ILE A 20 3.69 -18.16 -8.06
CA ILE A 20 4.75 -18.19 -7.05
C ILE A 20 5.31 -19.60 -6.86
N GLY A 21 4.51 -20.63 -7.13
CA GLY A 21 4.91 -22.03 -6.98
C GLY A 21 5.14 -22.42 -5.51
N SER A 22 6.09 -23.30 -5.25
CA SER A 22 6.36 -23.86 -3.91
C SER A 22 7.19 -22.96 -2.97
N ASN A 23 7.66 -21.80 -3.45
CA ASN A 23 8.60 -20.94 -2.72
C ASN A 23 7.90 -19.81 -1.93
N LEU A 24 6.70 -20.07 -1.41
CA LEU A 24 5.92 -19.05 -0.69
C LEU A 24 6.68 -18.45 0.51
N SER A 25 7.51 -19.27 1.17
CA SER A 25 8.32 -18.86 2.32
C SER A 25 9.43 -17.87 1.96
N SER A 26 9.96 -17.89 0.73
CA SER A 26 11.02 -16.95 0.32
C SER A 26 10.47 -15.58 -0.05
N MET A 27 9.15 -15.47 -0.26
CA MET A 27 8.52 -14.17 -0.49
C MET A 27 8.15 -13.50 0.83
N THR A 28 7.93 -14.26 1.91
CA THR A 28 7.47 -13.69 3.18
C THR A 28 8.62 -13.05 3.95
N ASP A 29 9.00 -11.83 3.57
CA ASP A 29 9.96 -10.99 4.30
C ASP A 29 9.24 -10.11 5.34
N PRO A 30 9.48 -10.32 6.65
CA PRO A 30 8.82 -9.53 7.69
C PRO A 30 9.13 -8.03 7.61
N GLY A 31 10.35 -7.66 7.19
CA GLY A 31 10.75 -6.26 7.04
C GLY A 31 9.91 -5.53 5.99
N SER A 32 9.72 -6.17 4.84
CA SER A 32 8.90 -5.69 3.73
C SER A 32 7.43 -5.53 4.12
N LEU A 33 6.88 -6.50 4.86
CA LEU A 33 5.49 -6.42 5.34
C LEU A 33 5.29 -5.27 6.33
N VAL A 34 6.20 -5.10 7.28
CA VAL A 34 6.13 -4.00 8.26
C VAL A 34 6.26 -2.65 7.57
N LEU A 35 7.14 -2.53 6.58
CA LEU A 35 7.32 -1.29 5.81
C LEU A 35 6.03 -0.88 5.09
N VAL A 36 5.39 -1.83 4.39
CA VAL A 36 4.19 -1.54 3.60
C VAL A 36 2.97 -1.34 4.49
N VAL A 37 2.68 -2.30 5.38
CA VAL A 37 1.50 -2.25 6.24
C VAL A 37 1.63 -1.10 7.24
N GLY A 38 2.80 -0.94 7.86
CA GLY A 38 3.08 0.15 8.78
C GLY A 38 3.05 1.52 8.08
N GLY A 39 3.58 1.62 6.86
CA GLY A 39 3.53 2.86 6.07
C GLY A 39 2.11 3.28 5.73
N ILE A 40 1.28 2.36 5.25
CA ILE A 40 -0.11 2.65 4.88
C ILE A 40 -0.95 2.96 6.12
N LEU A 41 -0.84 2.15 7.19
CA LEU A 41 -1.56 2.42 8.44
C LEU A 41 -1.12 3.75 9.08
N GLY A 42 0.18 4.03 9.07
CA GLY A 42 0.73 5.29 9.56
C GLY A 42 0.17 6.49 8.80
N MET A 43 0.10 6.43 7.47
CA MET A 43 -0.51 7.50 6.68
C MET A 43 -2.02 7.62 6.89
N LEU A 44 -2.74 6.51 7.07
CA LEU A 44 -4.17 6.55 7.38
C LEU A 44 -4.43 7.25 8.72
N LEU A 45 -3.64 6.93 9.74
CA LEU A 45 -3.70 7.59 11.05
C LEU A 45 -3.34 9.07 10.95
N LEU A 46 -2.29 9.41 10.19
CA LEU A 46 -1.87 10.79 9.99
C LEU A 46 -2.94 11.61 9.23
N GLY A 47 -3.62 10.99 8.27
CA GLY A 47 -4.80 11.52 7.60
C GLY A 47 -6.06 11.59 8.47
N ARG A 48 -5.97 11.22 9.76
CA ARG A 48 -7.09 11.19 10.74
C ARG A 48 -8.27 10.31 10.33
N HIS A 49 -8.02 9.26 9.54
CA HIS A 49 -9.07 8.31 9.15
C HIS A 49 -9.40 7.35 10.32
N ASN A 50 -10.68 7.06 10.51
CA ASN A 50 -11.14 6.12 11.52
C ASN A 50 -10.99 4.67 11.01
N ILE A 51 -9.82 4.07 11.25
CA ILE A 51 -9.50 2.70 10.80
C ILE A 51 -10.48 1.67 11.39
N GLY A 52 -10.92 1.87 12.64
CA GLY A 52 -11.93 1.01 13.26
C GLY A 52 -13.24 1.05 12.48
N GLY A 53 -13.70 2.26 12.13
CA GLY A 53 -14.88 2.49 11.29
C GLY A 53 -14.74 1.89 9.88
N MET A 54 -13.54 1.94 9.29
CA MET A 54 -13.28 1.32 7.98
C MET A 54 -13.50 -0.19 8.02
N ILE A 55 -12.92 -0.85 9.03
CA ILE A 55 -13.04 -2.31 9.20
C ILE A 55 -14.48 -2.69 9.51
N THR A 56 -15.12 -2.02 10.47
CA THR A 56 -16.51 -2.35 10.84
C THR A 56 -17.49 -2.08 9.71
N ALA A 57 -17.26 -1.06 8.87
CA ALA A 57 -18.08 -0.83 7.69
C ALA A 57 -18.03 -2.01 6.72
N VAL A 58 -16.89 -2.69 6.57
CA VAL A 58 -16.77 -3.87 5.68
C VAL A 58 -17.53 -5.06 6.26
N PHE A 59 -17.36 -5.34 7.55
CA PHE A 59 -17.91 -6.55 8.19
C PHE A 59 -19.37 -6.42 8.63
N SER A 60 -19.86 -5.21 8.85
CA SER A 60 -21.24 -4.97 9.30
C SER A 60 -22.13 -4.56 8.12
N ASP A 61 -23.23 -5.29 7.91
CA ASP A 61 -24.22 -4.93 6.87
C ASP A 61 -25.14 -3.77 7.29
N ASN A 62 -25.30 -3.53 8.60
CA ASN A 62 -26.09 -2.42 9.16
C ASN A 62 -25.23 -1.22 9.59
N ALA A 63 -24.05 -1.03 8.98
CA ALA A 63 -23.23 0.13 9.28
C ALA A 63 -23.96 1.42 8.88
N ASP A 64 -23.87 2.44 9.73
CA ASP A 64 -24.47 3.74 9.46
C ASP A 64 -23.91 4.36 8.16
N GLU A 65 -24.74 5.08 7.42
CA GLU A 65 -24.39 5.61 6.10
C GLU A 65 -23.17 6.53 6.18
N THR A 66 -23.04 7.31 7.26
CA THR A 66 -21.89 8.19 7.48
C THR A 66 -20.60 7.39 7.69
N THR A 67 -20.68 6.24 8.37
CA THR A 67 -19.54 5.35 8.60
C THR A 67 -19.11 4.66 7.31
N VAL A 68 -20.07 4.25 6.47
CA VAL A 68 -19.81 3.68 5.15
C VAL A 68 -19.12 4.70 4.23
N ARG A 69 -19.60 5.96 4.23
CA ARG A 69 -18.98 7.05 3.44
C ARG A 69 -17.56 7.36 3.90
N GLN A 70 -17.34 7.49 5.22
CA GLN A 70 -15.99 7.68 5.77
C GLN A 70 -15.06 6.51 5.45
N ALA A 71 -15.58 5.27 5.45
CA ALA A 71 -14.80 4.10 5.11
C ALA A 71 -14.38 4.10 3.63
N ILE A 72 -15.28 4.47 2.72
CA ILE A 72 -14.98 4.61 1.28
C ILE A 72 -13.87 5.63 1.06
N GLU A 73 -13.94 6.80 1.69
CA GLU A 73 -12.88 7.81 1.61
C GLU A 73 -11.55 7.28 2.16
N GLY A 74 -11.58 6.57 3.29
CA GLY A 74 -10.40 5.92 3.86
C GLY A 74 -9.77 4.90 2.91
N TYR A 75 -10.56 4.06 2.24
CA TYR A 75 -10.05 3.11 1.25
C TYR A 75 -9.52 3.80 -0.01
N LYS A 76 -10.16 4.88 -0.45
CA LYS A 76 -9.69 5.73 -1.55
C LYS A 76 -8.32 6.33 -1.22
N MET A 77 -8.14 6.88 -0.01
CA MET A 77 -6.84 7.39 0.46
C MET A 77 -5.81 6.27 0.63
N GLY A 78 -6.23 5.11 1.14
CA GLY A 78 -5.40 3.91 1.25
C GLY A 78 -4.74 3.53 -0.07
N ARG A 79 -5.44 3.68 -1.22
CA ARG A 79 -4.87 3.43 -2.55
C ARG A 79 -3.69 4.36 -2.86
N TYR A 80 -3.83 5.65 -2.60
CA TYR A 80 -2.76 6.63 -2.82
C TYR A 80 -1.57 6.36 -1.90
N TYR A 81 -1.83 6.06 -0.63
CA TYR A 81 -0.77 5.72 0.34
C TYR A 81 -0.06 4.42 -0.03
N SER A 82 -0.77 3.45 -0.60
CA SER A 82 -0.16 2.23 -1.14
C SER A 82 0.81 2.54 -2.28
N MET A 83 0.44 3.42 -3.21
CA MET A 83 1.35 3.83 -4.29
C MET A 83 2.57 4.59 -3.76
N ALA A 84 2.37 5.45 -2.76
CA ALA A 84 3.48 6.12 -2.09
C ALA A 84 4.42 5.13 -1.38
N ALA A 85 3.87 4.14 -0.66
CA ALA A 85 4.65 3.09 -0.01
C ALA A 85 5.47 2.25 -1.01
N ALA A 86 4.92 1.97 -2.20
CA ALA A 86 5.65 1.30 -3.27
C ALA A 86 6.87 2.12 -3.74
N ALA A 87 6.70 3.42 -3.94
CA ALA A 87 7.82 4.29 -4.32
C ALA A 87 8.91 4.36 -3.24
N VAL A 88 8.51 4.48 -1.97
CA VAL A 88 9.43 4.51 -0.83
C VAL A 88 10.20 3.19 -0.69
N ALA A 89 9.52 2.06 -0.82
CA ALA A 89 10.12 0.74 -0.80
C ALA A 89 11.23 0.57 -1.84
N LEU A 90 10.95 0.97 -3.08
CA LEU A 90 11.92 0.91 -4.16
C LEU A 90 13.16 1.77 -3.86
N GLY A 91 12.95 2.96 -3.30
CA GLY A 91 14.03 3.85 -2.87
C GLY A 91 14.90 3.22 -1.77
N ILE A 92 14.29 2.66 -0.73
CA ILE A 92 15.01 2.02 0.38
C ILE A 92 15.84 0.82 -0.12
N GLY A 93 15.26 -0.09 -0.90
CA GLY A 93 16.02 -1.23 -1.40
C GLY A 93 17.16 -0.81 -2.35
N SER A 94 16.96 0.25 -3.15
CA SER A 94 18.02 0.81 -3.98
C SER A 94 19.19 1.35 -3.15
N ILE A 95 18.92 2.05 -2.03
CA ILE A 95 19.97 2.48 -1.09
C ILE A 95 20.76 1.30 -0.55
N VAL A 96 20.08 0.23 -0.14
CA VAL A 96 20.72 -0.96 0.45
C VAL A 96 21.64 -1.63 -0.56
N VAL A 97 21.20 -1.75 -1.82
CA VAL A 97 22.02 -2.32 -2.90
C VAL A 97 23.24 -1.43 -3.15
N LEU A 98 23.05 -0.11 -3.30
CA LEU A 98 24.15 0.82 -3.58
C LEU A 98 25.19 0.87 -2.46
N LYS A 99 24.76 0.76 -1.20
CA LYS A 99 25.67 0.76 -0.04
C LYS A 99 26.60 -0.47 -0.01
N ASN A 100 26.19 -1.59 -0.60
CA ASN A 100 26.94 -2.84 -0.53
C ASN A 100 27.42 -3.36 -1.90
N LEU A 101 27.65 -2.44 -2.86
CA LEU A 101 28.09 -2.80 -4.23
C LEU A 101 29.37 -3.64 -4.29
N ASN A 102 30.23 -3.54 -3.26
CA ASN A 102 31.49 -4.27 -3.19
C ASN A 102 31.32 -5.73 -2.74
N ASP A 103 30.13 -6.13 -2.29
CA ASP A 103 29.78 -7.52 -1.94
C ASP A 103 28.56 -8.01 -2.74
N PRO A 104 28.76 -8.76 -3.84
CA PRO A 104 27.68 -9.31 -4.65
C PRO A 104 26.67 -10.18 -3.88
N GLY A 105 27.09 -10.81 -2.77
CA GLY A 105 26.22 -11.65 -1.95
C GLY A 105 25.12 -10.87 -1.23
N SER A 106 25.35 -9.59 -0.98
CA SER A 106 24.44 -8.70 -0.25
C SER A 106 23.39 -8.01 -1.15
N ILE A 107 23.54 -8.09 -2.47
CA ILE A 107 22.63 -7.46 -3.44
C ILE A 107 21.25 -8.11 -3.41
N GLY A 108 21.19 -9.44 -3.31
CA GLY A 108 19.94 -10.21 -3.29
C GLY A 108 18.96 -9.77 -2.20
N PRO A 109 19.38 -9.70 -0.92
CA PRO A 109 18.55 -9.20 0.18
C PRO A 109 18.05 -7.76 -0.04
N GLY A 110 18.90 -6.85 -0.52
CA GLY A 110 18.49 -5.45 -0.79
C GLY A 110 17.44 -5.34 -1.89
N LEU A 111 17.61 -6.14 -2.95
CA LEU A 111 16.65 -6.22 -4.05
C LEU A 111 15.33 -6.87 -3.61
N ALA A 112 15.39 -7.89 -2.74
CA ALA A 112 14.20 -8.54 -2.20
C ALA A 112 13.31 -7.55 -1.44
N ILE A 113 13.90 -6.72 -0.56
CA ILE A 113 13.14 -5.69 0.16
C ILE A 113 12.45 -4.72 -0.81
N ALA A 114 13.16 -4.23 -1.85
CA ALA A 114 12.59 -3.32 -2.85
C ALA A 114 11.42 -3.95 -3.60
N LEU A 115 11.61 -5.15 -4.16
CA LEU A 115 10.64 -5.77 -5.05
C LEU A 115 9.44 -6.36 -4.30
N LEU A 116 9.67 -7.02 -3.15
CA LEU A 116 8.59 -7.61 -2.36
C LEU A 116 7.71 -6.53 -1.76
N SER A 117 8.30 -5.50 -1.15
CA SER A 117 7.54 -4.36 -0.63
C SER A 117 6.73 -3.64 -1.71
N THR A 118 7.33 -3.42 -2.89
CA THR A 118 6.63 -2.83 -4.04
C THR A 118 5.46 -3.71 -4.47
N LEU A 119 5.67 -5.02 -4.62
CA LEU A 119 4.63 -5.96 -4.99
C LEU A 119 3.47 -5.94 -3.98
N TYR A 120 3.76 -5.97 -2.68
CA TYR A 120 2.73 -5.92 -1.63
C TYR A 120 1.93 -4.61 -1.66
N ALA A 121 2.61 -3.49 -1.82
CA ALA A 121 1.97 -2.19 -1.92
C ALA A 121 1.10 -2.08 -3.20
N LEU A 122 1.54 -2.62 -4.33
CA LEU A 122 0.75 -2.65 -5.56
C LEU A 122 -0.49 -3.54 -5.42
N LEU A 123 -0.36 -4.72 -4.81
CA LEU A 123 -1.49 -5.63 -4.56
C LEU A 123 -2.54 -4.98 -3.65
N LEU A 124 -2.12 -4.31 -2.56
CA LEU A 124 -3.05 -3.60 -1.69
C LEU A 124 -3.74 -2.44 -2.42
N GLY A 125 -2.98 -1.65 -3.19
CA GLY A 125 -3.48 -0.45 -3.86
C GLY A 125 -4.37 -0.71 -5.08
N PHE A 126 -4.09 -1.77 -5.85
CA PHE A 126 -4.81 -2.08 -7.08
C PHE A 126 -5.83 -3.20 -6.96
N VAL A 127 -5.73 -4.06 -5.93
CA VAL A 127 -6.64 -5.19 -5.75
C VAL A 127 -7.48 -5.02 -4.49
N LEU A 128 -6.85 -4.92 -3.32
CA LEU A 128 -7.59 -4.99 -2.05
C LEU A 128 -8.45 -3.74 -1.82
N PHE A 129 -7.84 -2.54 -1.79
CA PHE A 129 -8.57 -1.31 -1.49
C PHE A 129 -9.68 -0.98 -2.50
N PRO A 130 -9.48 -1.11 -3.82
CA PRO A 130 -10.57 -0.93 -4.78
C PRO A 130 -11.72 -1.93 -4.58
N GLY A 131 -11.39 -3.19 -4.24
CA GLY A 131 -12.39 -4.22 -3.96
C GLY A 131 -13.28 -3.89 -2.76
N LEU A 132 -12.65 -3.44 -1.66
CA LEU A 132 -13.35 -3.00 -0.45
C LEU A 132 -14.17 -1.73 -0.69
N GLN A 133 -13.58 -0.74 -1.37
CA GLN A 133 -14.23 0.52 -1.76
C GLN A 133 -15.52 0.24 -2.57
N SER A 134 -15.40 -0.51 -3.66
CA SER A 134 -16.53 -0.83 -4.55
C SER A 134 -17.58 -1.70 -3.85
N GLY A 135 -17.16 -2.52 -2.86
CA GLY A 135 -18.04 -3.24 -1.94
C GLY A 135 -18.99 -2.32 -1.19
N LEU A 136 -18.43 -1.27 -0.59
CA LEU A 136 -19.16 -0.29 0.22
C LEU A 136 -19.97 0.68 -0.63
N GLU A 137 -19.46 1.12 -1.77
CA GLU A 137 -20.17 2.02 -2.70
C GLU A 137 -21.51 1.43 -3.15
N ASN A 138 -21.56 0.11 -3.39
CA ASN A 138 -22.79 -0.58 -3.76
C ASN A 138 -23.85 -0.66 -2.65
N ARG A 139 -23.49 -0.34 -1.41
CA ARG A 139 -24.44 -0.29 -0.27
C ARG A 139 -25.09 1.08 -0.12
N LEU A 140 -24.54 2.12 -0.77
CA LEU A 140 -25.09 3.45 -0.72
C LEU A 140 -26.22 3.62 -1.75
N PRO A 141 -27.35 4.22 -1.38
CA PRO A 141 -28.45 4.50 -2.31
C PRO A 141 -28.08 5.58 -3.32
N GLU A 142 -27.29 6.57 -2.88
CA GLU A 142 -26.78 7.65 -3.72
C GLU A 142 -25.31 7.40 -4.06
N PRO A 143 -24.89 7.66 -5.31
CA PRO A 143 -23.48 7.57 -5.69
C PRO A 143 -22.64 8.46 -4.77
N VAL A 144 -21.44 7.99 -4.44
CA VAL A 144 -20.47 8.82 -3.73
C VAL A 144 -20.16 10.04 -4.61
N PRO A 145 -20.32 11.27 -4.10
CA PRO A 145 -20.01 12.46 -4.88
C PRO A 145 -18.57 12.38 -5.38
N VAL A 146 -18.34 12.83 -6.61
CA VAL A 146 -16.98 12.99 -7.12
C VAL A 146 -16.31 14.06 -6.28
N ASP A 147 -15.47 13.62 -5.35
CA ASP A 147 -14.81 14.53 -4.42
C ASP A 147 -13.77 15.40 -5.16
N GLU A 148 -14.12 16.66 -5.39
CA GLU A 148 -13.21 17.70 -5.90
C GLU A 148 -12.09 18.04 -4.90
N ARG A 149 -12.21 17.62 -3.63
CA ARG A 149 -11.17 17.75 -2.58
C ARG A 149 -10.12 16.62 -2.62
N LEU A 150 -9.96 15.95 -3.76
CA LEU A 150 -8.84 15.03 -4.01
C LEU A 150 -7.47 15.65 -3.66
N VAL A 151 -7.39 16.99 -3.69
CA VAL A 151 -6.17 17.78 -3.54
C VAL A 151 -5.54 17.65 -2.15
N PRO A 152 -6.20 17.88 -0.99
CA PRO A 152 -5.56 17.77 0.33
C PRO A 152 -4.94 16.40 0.65
N GLY A 153 -5.62 15.30 0.35
CA GLY A 153 -5.09 13.94 0.59
C GLY A 153 -3.95 13.56 -0.35
N ALA A 154 -4.10 13.88 -1.64
CA ALA A 154 -3.03 13.69 -2.62
C ALA A 154 -1.83 14.59 -2.36
N LEU A 155 -2.05 15.82 -1.88
CA LEU A 155 -0.99 16.75 -1.49
C LEU A 155 -0.21 16.22 -0.29
N LEU A 156 -0.88 15.68 0.73
CA LEU A 156 -0.21 15.05 1.86
C LEU A 156 0.63 13.84 1.41
N ALA A 157 0.07 12.98 0.55
CA ALA A 157 0.79 11.84 -0.02
C ALA A 157 1.99 12.30 -0.88
N LEU A 158 1.84 13.35 -1.67
CA LEU A 158 2.92 13.95 -2.47
C LEU A 158 3.99 14.59 -1.59
N VAL A 159 3.62 15.34 -0.57
CA VAL A 159 4.55 15.94 0.39
C VAL A 159 5.31 14.84 1.10
N PHE A 160 4.64 13.79 1.57
CA PHE A 160 5.31 12.64 2.17
C PHE A 160 6.26 11.95 1.20
N CYS A 161 5.82 11.65 -0.03
CA CYS A 161 6.67 11.07 -1.07
C CYS A 161 7.89 11.93 -1.36
N THR A 162 7.71 13.25 -1.46
CA THR A 162 8.79 14.21 -1.73
C THR A 162 9.76 14.27 -0.57
N VAL A 163 9.27 14.39 0.67
CA VAL A 163 10.10 14.39 1.89
C VAL A 163 10.88 13.09 2.02
N MET A 164 10.24 11.94 1.78
CA MET A 164 10.93 10.64 1.78
C MET A 164 11.96 10.54 0.66
N THR A 165 11.64 11.00 -0.55
CA THR A 165 12.59 10.99 -1.67
C THR A 165 13.82 11.84 -1.37
N VAL A 166 13.62 13.03 -0.79
CA VAL A 166 14.72 13.93 -0.37
C VAL A 166 15.53 13.30 0.78
N ALA A 167 14.88 12.68 1.76
CA ALA A 167 15.56 11.99 2.85
C ALA A 167 16.41 10.81 2.34
N VAL A 168 15.84 10.00 1.44
CA VAL A 168 16.52 8.90 0.75
C VAL A 168 17.71 9.41 -0.04
N PHE A 169 17.54 10.48 -0.82
CA PHE A 169 18.62 11.09 -1.59
C PHE A 169 19.73 11.66 -0.70
N GLY A 170 19.38 12.27 0.44
CA GLY A 170 20.35 12.72 1.43
C GLY A 170 21.17 11.58 2.05
N VAL A 171 20.54 10.43 2.31
CA VAL A 171 21.25 9.23 2.77
C VAL A 171 22.16 8.67 1.68
N LEU A 172 21.70 8.68 0.42
CA LEU A 172 22.51 8.25 -0.73
C LEU A 172 23.76 9.11 -0.88
N THR A 173 23.63 10.43 -0.93
CA THR A 173 24.77 11.34 -1.11
C THR A 173 25.76 11.26 0.05
N ALA A 174 25.27 11.15 1.29
CA ALA A 174 26.12 10.92 2.46
C ALA A 174 26.88 9.58 2.40
N SER A 175 26.30 8.56 1.77
CA SER A 175 26.96 7.26 1.59
C SER A 175 28.09 7.32 0.55
N PHE A 176 27.98 8.20 -0.46
CA PHE A 176 29.02 8.39 -1.48
C PHE A 176 30.17 9.31 -1.04
N THR A 177 29.94 10.23 -0.10
CA THR A 177 30.99 11.13 0.42
C THR A 177 31.79 10.55 1.59
N ALA A 178 31.32 9.44 2.17
CA ALA A 178 31.96 8.78 3.32
C ALA A 178 32.86 7.57 2.94
N GLY A 179 33.01 7.26 1.63
CA GLY A 179 33.93 6.25 1.10
C GLY A 179 35.03 6.87 0.26
#